data_AF-A0A1W9WHY6-F1
#
_entry.id   AF-A0A1W9WHY6-F1
#
_cell.length_a   1.000
_cell.length_b   1.000
_cell.length_c   1.000
_cell.angle_alpha   90.00
_cell.angle_beta   90.00
_cell.angle_gamma   90.00
#
_symmetry.space_group_name_H-M   'P 1'
#
loop_
_entity.id
_entity.type
_entity.pdbx_description
1 polymer ?
#
loop_
_entity_poly.entity_id
_entity_poly.type
_entity_poly.pdbx_seq_one_letter_code
_entity_poly.pdbx_strand_id
1 'polypeptide(L)' 'MCRVNKYGFPRTKPKQCKRVHGFQTGDIVRAVVPKGKYAGVHFGRVAVRTRGNFRVNKIDMNWKYCQVIQGADGYEYSF' A
#
# COMPACT_ATOMS: atom_id res chain seq x y z
N MET A 1 -4.37 8.40 6.38
CA MET A 1 -3.26 9.35 6.47
C MET A 1 -3.88 10.73 6.54
N CYS A 2 -3.59 11.50 7.59
CA CYS A 2 -3.97 12.90 7.64
C CYS A 2 -2.97 13.67 6.76
N ARG A 3 -3.40 14.34 5.68
CA ARG A 3 -2.51 15.21 4.91
C ARG A 3 -2.46 16.56 5.60
N VAL A 4 -1.28 17.10 5.82
CA VAL A 4 -1.09 18.44 6.39
C VAL A 4 -0.85 19.46 5.27
N ASN A 5 -1.14 20.73 5.54
CA ASN A 5 -0.75 21.84 4.68
C ASN A 5 0.73 22.22 4.93
N LYS A 6 1.25 23.22 4.18
CA LYS A 6 2.62 23.72 4.33
C LYS A 6 2.95 24.19 5.76
N TYR A 7 1.93 24.58 6.52
CA TYR A 7 2.04 25.10 7.89
C TYR A 7 1.77 24.04 8.97
N GLY A 8 1.61 22.75 8.59
CA GLY A 8 1.39 21.66 9.52
C GLY A 8 -0.06 21.41 9.94
N PHE A 9 -1.02 22.24 9.51
CA PHE A 9 -2.43 22.03 9.85
C PHE A 9 -3.06 20.88 9.05
N PRO A 10 -3.89 20.03 9.68
CA PRO A 10 -4.55 18.92 9.02
C PRO A 10 -5.55 19.41 7.96
N ARG A 11 -5.37 18.96 6.72
CA ARG A 11 -6.21 19.30 5.56
C ARG A 11 -7.29 18.26 5.29
N THR A 12 -7.07 17.00 5.67
CA THR A 12 -8.01 15.90 5.44
C THR A 12 -8.23 15.09 6.71
N LYS A 13 -9.41 14.48 6.85
CA LYS A 13 -9.70 13.57 7.97
C LYS A 13 -8.69 12.41 8.04
N PRO A 14 -8.38 11.90 9.26
CA PRO A 14 -7.55 10.72 9.43
C PRO A 14 -8.17 9.49 8.74
N LYS A 15 -7.34 8.45 8.50
CA LYS A 15 -7.83 7.20 7.90
C LYS A 15 -8.81 6.59 8.91
N GLN A 16 -10.06 6.35 8.49
CA GLN A 16 -11.09 5.78 9.36
C GLN A 16 -10.81 4.30 9.65
N CYS A 17 -10.33 3.55 8.65
CA CYS A 17 -10.05 2.13 8.78
C CYS A 17 -8.54 1.84 8.71
N LYS A 18 -8.00 1.15 9.71
CA LYS A 18 -6.59 0.72 9.73
C LYS A 18 -6.30 -0.25 8.58
N ARG A 19 -7.11 -1.31 8.47
CA ARG A 19 -7.03 -2.34 7.42
C ARG A 19 -8.10 -2.11 6.35
N VAL A 20 -7.76 -2.37 5.09
CA VAL A 20 -8.68 -2.29 3.94
C VAL A 20 -8.43 -3.52 3.08
N HIS A 21 -9.48 -4.30 2.78
CA HIS A 21 -9.38 -5.60 2.09
C HIS A 21 -8.38 -6.60 2.73
N GLY A 22 -8.15 -6.49 4.05
CA GLY A 22 -7.19 -7.34 4.79
C GLY A 22 -5.77 -6.77 4.89
N PHE A 23 -5.45 -5.74 4.09
CA PHE A 23 -4.12 -5.13 4.02
C PHE A 23 -4.01 -3.90 4.92
N GLN A 24 -2.82 -3.66 5.46
CA GLN A 24 -2.43 -2.48 6.21
C GLN A 24 -1.27 -1.75 5.52
N THR A 25 -1.20 -0.44 5.71
CA THR A 25 -0.03 0.33 5.28
C THR A 25 1.21 -0.17 6.02
N GLY A 26 2.26 -0.51 5.27
CA GLY A 26 3.51 -1.06 5.81
C GLY A 26 3.68 -2.57 5.60
N ASP A 27 2.60 -3.29 5.23
CA ASP A 27 2.71 -4.72 4.90
C ASP A 27 3.61 -4.92 3.68
N ILE A 28 4.39 -6.00 3.69
CA ILE A 28 5.17 -6.44 2.53
C ILE A 28 4.26 -7.33 1.69
N VAL A 29 4.06 -6.92 0.44
CA VAL A 29 3.19 -7.63 -0.50
C VAL A 29 3.96 -8.12 -1.71
N ARG A 30 3.53 -9.27 -2.22
CA ARG A 30 3.85 -9.75 -3.57
C ARG A 30 2.71 -9.32 -4.47
N ALA A 31 2.99 -8.44 -5.41
CA ALA A 31 2.03 -8.02 -6.42
C ALA A 31 2.33 -8.68 -7.75
N VAL A 32 1.38 -9.45 -8.28
CA VAL A 32 1.51 -10.12 -9.59
C VAL A 32 0.60 -9.43 -10.59
N VAL A 33 1.18 -8.65 -11.49
CA VAL A 33 0.44 -7.90 -12.51
C VAL A 33 0.43 -8.69 -13.81
N PRO A 34 -0.75 -9.16 -14.28
CA PRO A 34 -0.82 -10.03 -15.45
C PRO A 34 -0.57 -9.28 -16.78
N LYS A 35 -0.98 -8.02 -16.89
CA LYS A 35 -0.89 -7.22 -18.14
C LYS A 35 -0.74 -5.72 -17.82
N GLY A 36 -0.16 -4.96 -18.74
CA GLY A 36 -0.05 -3.49 -18.69
C GLY A 36 1.36 -2.97 -18.47
N LYS A 37 1.48 -1.66 -18.20
CA LYS A 37 2.77 -0.93 -18.06
C LYS A 37 3.72 -1.53 -17.01
N TYR A 38 3.16 -2.15 -15.98
CA TYR A 38 3.90 -2.72 -14.85
C TYR A 38 3.70 -4.24 -14.76
N ALA A 39 3.49 -4.92 -15.90
CA ALA A 39 3.39 -6.37 -15.93
C ALA A 39 4.63 -7.03 -15.30
N GLY A 40 4.42 -8.12 -14.56
CA GLY A 40 5.46 -8.81 -13.81
C GLY A 40 5.16 -8.96 -12.32
N VAL A 41 6.15 -9.46 -11.59
CA VAL A 41 6.07 -9.66 -10.13
C VAL A 41 6.81 -8.53 -9.43
N HIS A 42 6.14 -7.88 -8.49
CA HIS A 42 6.69 -6.79 -7.69
C HIS A 42 6.65 -7.15 -6.21
N PHE A 43 7.72 -6.85 -5.51
CA PHE A 43 7.81 -7.02 -4.07
C PHE A 43 8.05 -5.65 -3.42
N GLY A 44 7.43 -5.42 -2.27
CA GLY A 44 7.70 -4.22 -1.49
C GLY A 44 6.60 -3.85 -0.51
N ARG A 45 6.81 -2.73 0.18
CA ARG A 45 5.85 -2.19 1.13
C ARG A 45 4.65 -1.58 0.42
N VAL A 46 3.47 -1.89 0.93
CA VAL A 46 2.21 -1.39 0.39
C VAL A 46 1.72 -0.16 1.15
N ALA A 47 1.29 0.85 0.40
CA ALA A 47 0.51 1.97 0.92
C ALA A 47 -0.97 1.76 0.56
N VAL A 48 -1.76 1.38 1.56
CA VAL A 48 -3.17 1.04 1.43
C VAL A 48 -4.05 2.30 1.42
N ARG A 49 -4.82 2.49 0.35
CA ARG A 49 -5.87 3.52 0.26
C ARG A 49 -7.26 2.90 0.38
N THR A 50 -8.22 3.66 0.91
CA THR A 50 -9.60 3.20 1.14
C THR A 50 -10.37 2.84 -0.13
N ARG A 51 -9.96 3.37 -1.29
CA ARG A 51 -10.59 3.08 -2.60
C ARG A 51 -10.22 1.70 -3.19
N GLY A 52 -9.39 0.90 -2.50
CA GLY A 52 -8.94 -0.40 -3.01
C GLY A 52 -7.76 -0.34 -4.00
N ASN A 53 -7.27 0.86 -4.32
CA ASN A 53 -5.99 1.00 -5.03
C ASN A 53 -4.84 1.14 -4.04
N PHE A 54 -3.84 0.30 -4.21
CA PHE A 54 -2.66 0.24 -3.38
C PHE A 54 -1.45 0.72 -4.16
N ARG A 55 -0.53 1.36 -3.46
CA ARG A 55 0.75 1.75 -4.04
C ARG A 55 1.85 0.87 -3.47
N VAL A 56 2.49 0.09 -4.32
CA VAL A 56 3.67 -0.70 -3.99
C VAL A 56 4.86 0.00 -4.61
N ASN A 57 5.81 0.46 -3.80
CA ASN A 57 6.93 1.30 -4.22
C ASN A 57 6.46 2.57 -4.97
N LYS A 58 6.57 2.59 -6.30
CA LYS A 58 6.15 3.70 -7.18
C LYS A 58 4.98 3.33 -8.09
N ILE A 59 4.38 2.16 -7.91
CA ILE A 59 3.39 1.58 -8.81
C ILE A 59 2.05 1.53 -8.09
N ASP A 60 1.03 2.13 -8.71
CA ASP A 60 -0.35 2.04 -8.25
C ASP A 60 -1.03 0.83 -8.91
N MET A 61 -1.56 -0.10 -8.11
CA MET A 61 -2.19 -1.36 -8.54
C MET A 61 -3.47 -1.63 -7.74
N ASN A 62 -4.35 -2.47 -8.28
CA ASN A 62 -5.54 -2.93 -7.58
C ASN A 62 -5.17 -3.96 -6.49
N TRP A 63 -5.84 -3.90 -5.34
CA TRP A 63 -5.66 -4.83 -4.22
C TRP A 63 -5.77 -6.31 -4.63
N LYS A 64 -6.57 -6.63 -5.66
CA LYS A 64 -6.74 -8.01 -6.17
C LYS A 64 -5.45 -8.66 -6.67
N TYR A 65 -4.49 -7.86 -7.11
CA TYR A 65 -3.20 -8.35 -7.61
C TYR A 65 -2.14 -8.45 -6.52
N CYS A 66 -2.46 -8.00 -5.30
CA CYS A 66 -1.54 -8.00 -4.17
C CYS A 66 -1.84 -9.20 -3.26
N GLN A 67 -0.78 -9.83 -2.75
CA GLN A 67 -0.87 -10.85 -1.72
C GLN A 67 0.08 -10.47 -0.58
N VAL A 68 -0.40 -10.49 0.66
CA VAL A 68 0.45 -10.22 1.83
C VAL A 68 1.45 -11.37 1.99
N ILE A 69 2.73 -11.04 2.06
CA ILE A 69 3.79 -11.97 2.45
C ILE A 69 4.04 -11.84 3.94
N GLN A 70 4.11 -10.59 4.41
CA GLN A 70 4.44 -10.27 5.79
C GLN A 70 3.67 -9.03 6.25
N GLY A 71 3.20 -9.07 7.48
CA GLY A 71 2.55 -7.92 8.11
C GLY A 71 3.57 -6.84 8.47
N ALA A 72 3.07 -5.63 8.73
CA ALA A 72 3.86 -4.54 9.29
C ALA A 72 4.31 -4.85 10.74
N ASP A 73 5.36 -5.65 10.89
CA ASP A 73 6.01 -6.03 12.17
C ASP A 73 7.24 -5.18 12.51
N GLY A 74 7.63 -4.26 11.62
CA GLY A 74 8.72 -3.32 11.82
C GLY A 74 10.07 -3.78 11.25
N TYR A 75 10.14 -4.97 10.67
CA TYR A 75 11.37 -5.49 10.07
C TYR A 75 11.38 -5.32 8.55
N GLU A 76 12.58 -5.11 8.00
CA GLU A 76 12.80 -5.06 6.55
C GLU A 76 13.44 -6.37 6.11
N TYR A 77 12.66 -7.21 5.45
CA TYR A 77 13.17 -8.43 4.86
C TYR A 77 13.69 -8.12 3.47
N SER A 78 15.01 -8.21 3.30
CA SER A 78 15.66 -8.15 1.99
C SER A 78 15.50 -9.51 1.32
N PHE A 79 14.75 -9.55 0.22
CA PHE A 79 14.62 -10.73 -0.66
C PHE A 79 15.37 -10.47 -1.97
#